data_AF-A0A8T4QDC8-F1
#
_entry.id   AF-A0A8T4QDC8-F1
#
_cell.length_a   1.000
_cell.length_b   1.000
_cell.length_c   1.000
_cell.angle_alpha   90.00
_cell.angle_beta   90.00
_cell.angle_gamma   90.00
#
_symmetry.space_group_name_H-M   'P 1'
#
loop_
_entity.id
_entity.type
_entity.pdbx_description
1 polymer ?
#
loop_
_entity_poly.entity_id
_entity_poly.type
_entity_poly.pdbx_seq_one_letter_code
_entity_poly.pdbx_strand_id
1 'polypeptide(L)'
;MIEQIDEGTGGASRLKITSLLILCATIFILVMFAFFGTSGGLFSYTGSVTGTTANSDLSLEKEEIVVQDPLISGLSEEGKYKLILNIIKLKNLDKKVTKLQFAERVSNIAGYIDTLKNTNVQNVWLSIHSCLEEGCNEKYYELLESVLDNAFAYAEKDIGFIEKIFSNEPPHVFMPELLNNIVGLQKAVEIGDVVETSKSMTAVNSLMSKVDSTEINDLWNELVNCDLKCPIYDELILKLTEFKINSLDV
;
A
#
# COMPACT_ATOMS: atom_id res chain seq x y z
N MET A 1 12.72 69.69 -17.55
CA MET A 1 11.42 70.03 -16.93
C MET A 1 10.48 68.94 -17.42
N ILE A 2 10.13 67.89 -16.69
CA ILE A 2 9.71 67.66 -15.28
C ILE A 2 10.22 66.23 -14.94
N GLU A 3 11.10 66.02 -13.96
CA GLU A 3 10.88 65.87 -12.51
C GLU A 3 10.78 64.39 -12.09
N GLN A 4 11.64 64.00 -11.14
CA GLN A 4 11.66 62.71 -10.46
C GLN A 4 10.47 62.59 -9.49
N ILE A 5 9.93 61.38 -9.30
CA ILE A 5 9.29 60.97 -8.04
C ILE A 5 9.71 59.53 -7.70
N ASP A 6 10.70 59.48 -6.81
CA ASP A 6 10.87 58.71 -5.57
C ASP A 6 10.27 57.31 -5.35
N GLU A 7 11.11 56.50 -4.71
CA GLU A 7 10.86 55.19 -4.13
C GLU A 7 10.08 55.32 -2.81
N GLY A 8 9.20 54.37 -2.51
CA GLY A 8 8.64 54.28 -1.16
C GLY A 8 7.60 53.19 -0.96
N THR A 9 7.91 52.27 -0.05
CA THR A 9 6.98 51.37 0.69
C THR A 9 6.59 50.03 0.06
N GLY A 10 7.55 49.10 -0.05
CA GLY A 10 7.29 47.69 -0.44
C GLY A 10 7.71 46.61 0.57
N GLY A 11 8.29 46.97 1.73
CA GLY A 11 9.02 46.03 2.59
C GLY A 11 8.27 45.46 3.80
N ALA A 12 7.21 46.12 4.31
CA ALA A 12 6.67 45.79 5.64
C ALA A 12 5.50 44.78 5.65
N SER A 13 4.82 44.56 4.52
CA SER A 13 3.61 43.73 4.48
C SER A 13 3.87 42.26 4.16
N ARG A 14 4.97 41.94 3.48
CA ARG A 14 5.32 40.54 3.13
C ARG A 14 5.93 39.76 4.30
N LEU A 15 6.55 40.44 5.26
CA LEU A 15 7.14 39.81 6.44
C LEU A 15 6.09 39.38 7.49
N LYS A 16 4.92 40.03 7.54
CA LYS A 16 3.85 39.69 8.50
C LYS A 16 3.04 38.45 8.10
N ILE A 17 2.83 38.24 6.79
CA ILE A 17 2.02 37.11 6.29
C ILE A 17 2.79 35.79 6.40
N THR A 18 4.11 35.81 6.15
CA THR A 18 4.98 34.64 6.28
C THR A 18 5.13 34.21 7.74
N SER A 19 5.29 35.14 8.68
CA SER A 19 5.30 34.79 10.11
C SER A 19 3.96 34.25 10.62
N LEU A 20 2.82 34.71 10.11
CA LEU A 20 1.51 34.21 10.53
C LEU A 20 1.26 32.78 10.04
N LEU A 21 1.70 32.44 8.83
CA LEU A 21 1.59 31.08 8.28
C LEU A 21 2.48 30.07 9.03
N ILE A 22 3.69 30.47 9.43
CA ILE A 22 4.58 29.64 10.24
C ILE A 22 4.02 29.44 11.65
N LEU A 23 3.38 30.46 12.24
CA LEU A 23 2.72 30.34 13.53
C LEU A 23 1.51 29.39 13.47
N CYS A 24 0.70 29.45 12.40
CA CYS A 24 -0.43 28.53 12.22
C CYS A 24 0.04 27.08 11.99
N ALA A 25 1.10 26.85 11.23
CA ALA A 25 1.64 25.51 10.98
C ALA A 25 2.21 24.89 12.27
N THR A 26 2.92 25.67 13.09
CA THR A 26 3.49 25.19 14.36
C THR A 26 2.43 24.89 15.42
N ILE A 27 1.35 25.68 15.48
CA ILE A 27 0.21 25.42 16.37
C ILE A 27 -0.54 24.15 15.93
N PHE A 28 -0.72 23.93 14.62
CA PHE A 28 -1.38 22.73 14.10
C PHE A 28 -0.58 21.44 14.43
N ILE A 29 0.75 21.50 14.30
CA ILE A 29 1.64 20.38 14.68
C ILE A 29 1.56 20.12 16.19
N LEU A 30 1.57 21.15 17.04
CA LEU A 30 1.48 20.99 18.49
C LEU A 30 0.13 20.42 18.96
N VAL A 31 -0.98 20.81 18.32
CA VAL A 31 -2.31 20.25 18.62
C VAL A 31 -2.39 18.78 18.22
N MET A 32 -1.74 18.38 17.12
CA MET A 32 -1.65 16.97 16.73
C MET A 32 -0.82 16.14 17.72
N PHE A 33 0.33 16.62 18.17
CA PHE A 33 1.12 15.92 19.19
C PHE A 33 0.39 15.79 20.55
N ALA A 34 -0.44 16.77 20.91
CA ALA A 34 -1.26 16.70 22.11
C ALA A 34 -2.42 15.70 22.00
N PHE A 35 -2.98 15.50 20.79
CA PHE A 35 -4.05 14.52 20.55
C PHE A 35 -3.53 13.08 20.45
N PHE A 36 -2.29 12.88 19.98
CA PHE A 36 -1.64 11.56 19.91
C PHE A 36 -0.82 11.21 21.16
N GLY A 37 -0.77 12.08 22.16
CA GLY A 37 0.09 11.97 23.34
C GLY A 37 -0.56 11.44 24.62
N THR A 38 -1.58 10.56 24.57
CA THR A 38 -2.17 9.97 25.79
C THR A 38 -2.41 8.46 25.79
N SER A 39 -1.94 7.69 24.81
CA SER A 39 -1.87 6.22 24.92
C SER A 39 -0.48 5.71 25.34
N GLY A 40 0.19 6.46 26.22
CA GLY A 40 1.35 5.98 26.98
C GLY A 40 0.90 5.19 28.21
N GLY A 41 0.48 3.94 28.00
CA GLY A 41 0.26 2.97 29.08
C GLY A 41 1.58 2.44 29.63
N LEU A 42 2.08 3.17 30.62
CA LEU A 42 3.27 2.93 31.43
C LEU A 42 3.21 1.56 32.16
N PHE A 43 4.32 0.84 32.13
CA PHE A 43 4.66 -0.41 32.83
C PHE A 43 3.82 -0.82 34.07
N SER A 44 3.37 -2.07 34.08
CA SER A 44 3.26 -2.89 35.31
C SER A 44 3.84 -4.29 35.04
N TYR A 45 5.16 -4.35 34.91
CA TYR A 45 5.91 -5.58 35.10
C TYR A 45 6.00 -5.81 36.62
N THR A 46 5.07 -6.57 37.20
CA THR A 46 5.24 -7.15 38.53
C THR A 46 5.44 -8.65 38.38
N GLY A 47 6.71 -9.04 38.45
CA GLY A 47 7.10 -10.44 38.47
C GLY A 47 6.53 -11.13 39.71
N SER A 48 5.79 -12.21 39.48
CA SER A 48 5.61 -13.28 40.46
C SER A 48 6.53 -14.42 40.09
N VAL A 49 7.75 -14.38 40.65
CA VAL A 49 8.61 -15.56 40.73
C VAL A 49 8.14 -16.37 41.93
N THR A 50 7.30 -17.37 41.69
CA THR A 50 7.11 -18.49 42.60
C THR A 50 7.85 -19.69 42.01
N GLY A 51 8.96 -20.03 42.65
CA GLY A 51 9.82 -21.13 42.23
C GLY A 51 9.17 -22.49 42.43
N THR A 52 9.48 -23.42 41.53
CA THR A 52 9.68 -24.82 41.89
C THR A 52 10.74 -25.38 40.94
N THR A 53 11.88 -25.74 41.51
CA THR A 53 12.98 -26.48 40.87
C THR A 53 12.62 -27.95 40.66
N ALA A 54 13.35 -28.58 39.71
CA ALA A 54 13.46 -30.02 39.36
C ALA A 54 12.53 -30.43 38.19
N ASN A 55 12.98 -30.97 37.04
CA ASN A 55 14.24 -31.57 36.62
C ASN A 55 14.38 -31.45 35.09
N SER A 56 15.65 -31.48 34.63
CA SER A 56 16.17 -31.88 33.32
C SER A 56 15.19 -32.20 32.18
N ASP A 57 15.22 -31.41 31.10
CA ASP A 57 15.77 -31.86 29.81
C ASP A 57 15.90 -30.69 28.82
N LEU A 58 17.01 -30.72 28.09
CA LEU A 58 17.48 -29.67 27.21
C LEU A 58 16.79 -29.81 25.85
N SER A 59 15.68 -29.09 25.63
CA SER A 59 15.11 -28.87 24.30
C SER A 59 15.06 -27.37 24.03
N LEU A 60 16.09 -26.88 23.33
CA LEU A 60 16.07 -25.56 22.68
C LEU A 60 15.11 -25.63 21.48
N GLU A 61 13.81 -25.67 21.75
CA GLU A 61 12.85 -25.14 20.79
C GLU A 61 12.97 -23.62 20.87
N LYS A 62 13.61 -23.05 19.84
CA LYS A 62 13.39 -21.65 19.49
C LYS A 62 11.90 -21.55 19.19
N GLU A 63 11.10 -21.14 20.17
CA GLU A 63 9.86 -20.43 19.88
C GLU A 63 10.28 -19.18 19.12
N GLU A 64 10.31 -19.30 17.79
CA GLU A 64 10.07 -18.16 16.93
C GLU A 64 8.68 -17.68 17.35
N ILE A 65 8.66 -16.59 18.11
CA ILE A 65 7.45 -15.80 18.30
C ILE A 65 7.12 -15.25 16.92
N VAL A 66 6.55 -16.10 16.07
CA VAL A 66 5.64 -15.67 15.03
C VAL A 66 4.52 -15.05 15.83
N VAL A 67 4.54 -13.72 15.94
CA VAL A 67 3.32 -12.99 16.21
C VAL A 67 2.44 -13.28 15.00
N GLN A 68 1.74 -14.42 15.06
CA GLN A 68 0.52 -14.62 14.32
C GLN A 68 -0.37 -13.50 14.83
N ASP A 69 -0.36 -12.36 14.14
CA ASP A 69 -1.40 -11.38 14.30
C ASP A 69 -2.68 -12.12 13.91
N PRO A 70 -3.55 -12.46 14.87
CA PRO A 70 -4.66 -13.34 14.61
C PRO A 70 -5.63 -12.58 13.72
N LEU A 71 -5.76 -13.02 12.48
CA LEU A 71 -6.98 -13.03 11.67
C LEU A 71 -8.06 -12.01 12.09
N ILE A 72 -7.80 -10.71 11.92
CA ILE A 72 -8.85 -9.67 11.95
C ILE A 72 -8.56 -8.70 10.81
N SER A 73 -8.73 -9.14 9.56
CA SER A 73 -8.93 -8.15 8.49
C SER A 73 -10.33 -7.56 8.70
N GLY A 74 -10.42 -6.44 9.42
CA GLY A 74 -11.69 -5.72 9.61
C GLY A 74 -12.29 -5.20 8.30
N LEU A 75 -11.52 -5.26 7.21
CA LEU A 75 -11.92 -4.85 5.89
C LEU A 75 -12.51 -6.02 5.10
N SER A 76 -13.69 -5.82 4.51
CA SER A 76 -14.30 -6.78 3.59
C SER A 76 -13.40 -7.07 2.39
N GLU A 77 -13.58 -8.20 1.72
CA GLU A 77 -12.82 -8.53 0.50
C GLU A 77 -12.94 -7.40 -0.54
N GLU A 78 -14.14 -6.91 -0.78
CA GLU A 78 -14.41 -5.73 -1.61
C GLU A 78 -13.63 -4.49 -1.14
N GLY A 79 -13.60 -4.23 0.18
CA GLY A 79 -12.85 -3.14 0.77
C GLY A 79 -11.34 -3.25 0.50
N LYS A 80 -10.77 -4.45 0.53
CA LYS A 80 -9.35 -4.69 0.23
C LYS A 80 -9.03 -4.35 -1.23
N TYR A 81 -9.89 -4.74 -2.18
CA TYR A 81 -9.73 -4.35 -3.58
C TYR A 81 -9.96 -2.84 -3.79
N LYS A 82 -10.91 -2.22 -3.08
CA LYS A 82 -11.09 -0.76 -3.08
C LYS A 82 -9.86 -0.02 -2.55
N LEU A 83 -9.14 -0.57 -1.57
CA LEU A 83 -7.86 -0.03 -1.12
C LEU A 83 -6.83 -0.05 -2.27
N ILE A 84 -6.64 -1.19 -2.95
CA ILE A 84 -5.74 -1.29 -4.11
C ILE A 84 -6.10 -0.25 -5.18
N LEU A 85 -7.39 -0.13 -5.53
CA LEU A 85 -7.84 0.88 -6.50
C LEU A 85 -7.43 2.29 -6.09
N ASN A 86 -7.61 2.67 -4.82
CA ASN A 86 -7.28 4.00 -4.35
C ASN A 86 -5.76 4.24 -4.37
N ILE A 87 -4.94 3.24 -4.07
CA ILE A 87 -3.48 3.34 -4.14
C ILE A 87 -3.00 3.59 -5.57
N ILE A 88 -3.46 2.80 -6.54
CA ILE A 88 -3.10 3.00 -7.95
C ILE A 88 -3.61 4.34 -8.47
N LYS A 89 -4.83 4.70 -8.09
CA LYS A 89 -5.43 6.00 -8.41
C LYS A 89 -4.63 7.16 -7.80
N LEU A 90 -4.07 7.02 -6.60
CA LEU A 90 -3.20 8.02 -5.97
C LEU A 90 -1.85 8.13 -6.71
N LYS A 91 -1.22 7.00 -7.06
CA LYS A 91 0.01 6.93 -7.87
C LYS A 91 -0.15 7.68 -9.20
N ASN A 92 -1.29 7.50 -9.87
CA ASN A 92 -1.59 8.07 -11.19
C ASN A 92 -2.36 9.40 -11.16
N LEU A 93 -2.31 10.14 -10.05
CA LEU A 93 -2.92 11.46 -10.00
C LEU A 93 -2.24 12.41 -11.00
N ASP A 94 -3.01 12.83 -12.01
CA ASP A 94 -2.61 13.91 -12.92
C ASP A 94 -2.31 15.18 -12.10
N LYS A 95 -1.31 15.95 -12.53
CA LYS A 95 -0.98 17.28 -11.98
C LYS A 95 -2.16 18.25 -12.04
N LYS A 96 -3.19 17.96 -12.85
CA LYS A 96 -4.43 18.74 -12.95
C LYS A 96 -5.45 18.45 -11.85
N VAL A 97 -5.20 17.48 -10.99
CA VAL A 97 -6.15 17.10 -9.93
C VAL A 97 -6.19 18.18 -8.85
N THR A 98 -7.39 18.48 -8.34
CA THR A 98 -7.54 19.47 -7.28
C THR A 98 -6.92 18.97 -5.97
N LYS A 99 -6.42 19.89 -5.13
CA LYS A 99 -5.95 19.55 -3.77
C LYS A 99 -7.00 18.78 -2.96
N LEU A 100 -8.29 19.06 -3.22
CA LEU A 100 -9.41 18.37 -2.59
C LEU A 100 -9.46 16.89 -2.98
N GLN A 101 -9.39 16.58 -4.27
CA GLN A 101 -9.39 15.20 -4.77
C GLN A 101 -8.14 14.41 -4.33
N PHE A 102 -6.99 15.08 -4.24
CA PHE A 102 -5.79 14.48 -3.65
C PHE A 102 -6.02 14.12 -2.17
N ALA A 103 -6.48 15.09 -1.37
CA ALA A 103 -6.74 14.89 0.06
C ALA A 103 -7.81 13.82 0.32
N GLU A 104 -8.87 13.78 -0.51
CA GLU A 104 -9.90 12.75 -0.44
C GLU A 104 -9.31 11.34 -0.66
N ARG A 105 -8.44 11.17 -1.66
CA ARG A 105 -7.80 9.87 -1.92
C ARG A 105 -6.88 9.44 -0.78
N VAL A 106 -6.06 10.36 -0.26
CA VAL A 106 -5.20 10.09 0.90
C VAL A 106 -6.05 9.69 2.11
N SER A 107 -7.15 10.41 2.37
CA SER A 107 -8.07 10.10 3.47
C SER A 107 -8.76 8.75 3.31
N ASN A 108 -9.17 8.39 2.09
CA ASN A 108 -9.79 7.10 1.82
C ASN A 108 -8.82 5.94 2.07
N ILE A 109 -7.57 6.06 1.60
CA ILE A 109 -6.52 5.06 1.84
C ILE A 109 -6.26 4.91 3.34
N ALA A 110 -6.08 6.02 4.05
CA ALA A 110 -5.86 6.00 5.50
C ALA A 110 -7.01 5.28 6.22
N GLY A 111 -8.27 5.59 5.89
CA GLY A 111 -9.43 4.94 6.49
C GLY A 111 -9.49 3.42 6.27
N TYR A 112 -9.11 2.95 5.07
CA TYR A 112 -9.00 1.52 4.80
C TYR A 112 -7.87 0.86 5.60
N ILE A 113 -6.70 1.50 5.67
CA ILE A 113 -5.53 0.97 6.38
C ILE A 113 -5.76 0.92 7.90
N ASP A 114 -6.43 1.92 8.46
CA ASP A 114 -6.86 1.91 9.87
C ASP A 114 -7.83 0.76 10.15
N THR A 115 -8.73 0.47 9.19
CA THR A 115 -9.70 -0.64 9.30
C THR A 115 -9.03 -2.01 9.17
N LEU A 116 -7.95 -2.12 8.38
CA LEU A 116 -7.17 -3.36 8.25
C LEU A 116 -6.52 -3.80 9.57
N LYS A 117 -6.23 -2.86 10.48
CA LYS A 117 -5.54 -3.11 11.75
C LYS A 117 -4.25 -3.93 11.60
N ASN A 118 -3.54 -3.74 10.48
CA ASN A 118 -2.30 -4.44 10.18
C ASN A 118 -1.11 -3.48 10.34
N THR A 119 -0.24 -3.75 11.32
CA THR A 119 0.90 -2.87 11.64
C THR A 119 1.91 -2.75 10.50
N ASN A 120 2.13 -3.82 9.71
CA ASN A 120 3.05 -3.76 8.57
C ASN A 120 2.54 -2.79 7.50
N VAL A 121 1.27 -2.92 7.10
CA VAL A 121 0.64 -2.02 6.12
C VAL A 121 0.61 -0.58 6.64
N GLN A 122 0.30 -0.38 7.93
CA GLN A 122 0.32 0.95 8.56
C GLN A 122 1.72 1.60 8.51
N ASN A 123 2.78 0.84 8.80
CA ASN A 123 4.15 1.36 8.78
C ASN A 123 4.58 1.78 7.36
N VAL A 124 4.25 0.98 6.34
CA VAL A 124 4.54 1.32 4.94
C VAL A 124 3.74 2.54 4.50
N TRP A 125 2.48 2.67 4.91
CA TRP A 125 1.67 3.85 4.65
C TRP A 125 2.25 5.13 5.24
N LEU A 126 2.72 5.09 6.49
CA LEU A 126 3.39 6.24 7.13
C LEU A 126 4.64 6.66 6.35
N SER A 127 5.40 5.69 5.81
CA SER A 127 6.55 5.99 4.94
C SER A 127 6.12 6.72 3.66
N ILE A 128 5.06 6.29 2.99
CA ILE A 128 4.56 6.97 1.78
C ILE A 128 4.08 8.37 2.12
N HIS A 129 3.28 8.50 3.18
CA HIS A 129 2.70 9.78 3.57
C HIS A 129 3.76 10.88 3.72
N SER A 130 4.96 10.52 4.17
CA SER A 130 6.09 11.45 4.30
C SER A 130 6.71 11.93 2.99
N CYS A 131 6.56 11.20 1.87
CA CYS A 131 7.17 11.56 0.58
C CYS A 131 6.16 12.02 -0.48
N LEU A 132 4.86 12.11 -0.16
CA LEU A 132 3.80 12.38 -1.15
C LEU A 132 3.98 13.68 -1.94
N GLU A 133 4.74 14.64 -1.40
CA GLU A 133 5.08 15.90 -2.07
C GLU A 133 6.33 15.80 -2.98
N GLU A 134 7.16 14.77 -2.81
CA GLU A 134 8.49 14.65 -3.43
C GLU A 134 8.58 13.56 -4.53
N GLY A 135 7.55 12.71 -4.65
CA GLY A 135 7.47 11.63 -5.65
C GLY A 135 7.89 10.28 -5.07
N CYS A 136 6.89 9.47 -4.70
CA CYS A 136 7.05 8.20 -3.97
C CYS A 136 7.06 6.94 -4.84
N ASN A 137 7.50 6.97 -6.11
CA ASN A 137 7.25 5.88 -7.06
C ASN A 137 7.62 4.48 -6.51
N GLU A 138 8.81 4.33 -5.94
CA GLU A 138 9.26 3.06 -5.33
C GLU A 138 8.41 2.65 -4.13
N LYS A 139 7.96 3.61 -3.32
CA LYS A 139 7.15 3.35 -2.13
C LYS A 139 5.74 2.88 -2.47
N TYR A 140 5.18 3.28 -3.62
CA TYR A 140 3.89 2.75 -4.06
C TYR A 140 3.94 1.24 -4.31
N TYR A 141 5.04 0.72 -4.84
CA TYR A 141 5.23 -0.74 -4.97
C TYR A 141 5.27 -1.42 -3.61
N GLU A 142 6.05 -0.87 -2.67
CA GLU A 142 6.14 -1.41 -1.29
C GLU A 142 4.75 -1.47 -0.62
N LEU A 143 3.89 -0.46 -0.82
CA LEU A 143 2.55 -0.48 -0.25
C LEU A 143 1.62 -1.48 -0.94
N LEU A 144 1.68 -1.59 -2.26
CA LEU A 144 0.89 -2.57 -3.00
C LEU A 144 1.28 -4.00 -2.59
N GLU A 145 2.58 -4.31 -2.59
CA GLU A 145 3.13 -5.58 -2.12
C GLU A 145 2.70 -5.84 -0.66
N SER A 146 2.86 -4.85 0.23
CA SER A 146 2.45 -4.99 1.64
C SER A 146 0.95 -5.27 1.80
N VAL A 147 0.08 -4.56 1.06
CA VAL A 147 -1.36 -4.81 1.08
C VAL A 147 -1.68 -6.19 0.52
N LEU A 148 -1.07 -6.60 -0.59
CA LEU A 148 -1.31 -7.92 -1.18
C LEU A 148 -0.85 -9.05 -0.25
N ASP A 149 0.34 -8.94 0.33
CA ASP A 149 0.90 -9.97 1.20
C ASP A 149 0.21 -10.04 2.57
N ASN A 150 -0.23 -8.90 3.12
CA ASN A 150 -0.73 -8.83 4.51
C ASN A 150 -2.25 -8.69 4.61
N ALA A 151 -2.91 -7.98 3.69
CA ALA A 151 -4.37 -7.86 3.71
C ALA A 151 -5.05 -9.07 3.05
N PHE A 152 -4.38 -9.69 2.07
CA PHE A 152 -4.82 -10.92 1.41
C PHE A 152 -4.02 -12.14 1.84
N ALA A 153 -3.28 -12.07 2.96
CA ALA A 153 -2.71 -13.25 3.61
C ALA A 153 -3.82 -14.30 3.82
N TYR A 154 -3.94 -15.21 2.88
CA TYR A 154 -4.68 -16.44 3.06
C TYR A 154 -3.99 -17.21 4.18
N ALA A 155 -4.75 -17.99 4.91
CA ALA A 155 -4.20 -19.03 5.76
C ALA A 155 -3.51 -20.10 4.88
N GLU A 156 -2.42 -19.73 4.21
CA GLU A 156 -1.56 -20.59 3.41
C GLU A 156 -0.63 -21.37 4.33
N LYS A 157 -1.19 -22.31 5.11
CA LYS A 157 -0.36 -23.34 5.75
C LYS A 157 -0.49 -24.73 5.17
N ASP A 158 -1.42 -25.03 4.26
CA ASP A 158 -1.66 -26.43 3.88
C ASP A 158 -2.14 -26.74 2.45
N ILE A 159 -2.07 -25.82 1.48
CA ILE A 159 -2.38 -26.16 0.08
C ILE A 159 -1.09 -26.21 -0.74
N GLY A 160 -0.70 -27.42 -1.15
CA GLY A 160 0.53 -27.66 -1.90
C GLY A 160 0.54 -26.93 -3.25
N PHE A 161 1.73 -26.52 -3.70
CA PHE A 161 1.99 -25.82 -4.97
C PHE A 161 1.28 -26.42 -6.19
N ILE A 162 1.08 -27.75 -6.21
CA ILE A 162 0.43 -28.45 -7.31
C ILE A 162 -1.10 -28.28 -7.29
N GLU A 163 -1.75 -28.22 -6.13
CA GLU A 163 -3.21 -28.07 -6.05
C GLU A 163 -3.69 -26.68 -6.50
N LYS A 164 -2.92 -25.61 -6.24
CA LYS A 164 -3.24 -24.23 -6.66
C LYS A 164 -3.21 -24.03 -8.18
N ILE A 165 -2.30 -24.73 -8.87
CA ILE A 165 -2.11 -24.57 -10.32
C ILE A 165 -3.23 -25.25 -11.10
N PHE A 166 -3.68 -26.43 -10.65
CA PHE A 166 -4.61 -27.27 -11.42
C PHE A 166 -6.06 -27.25 -10.92
N SER A 167 -6.35 -26.57 -9.82
CA SER A 167 -7.73 -26.40 -9.37
C SER A 167 -8.41 -25.25 -10.12
N ASN A 168 -9.66 -25.48 -10.55
CA ASN A 168 -10.60 -24.45 -11.01
C ASN A 168 -11.02 -23.58 -9.81
N GLU A 169 -10.04 -22.96 -9.15
CA GLU A 169 -10.29 -22.15 -7.97
C GLU A 169 -11.07 -20.90 -8.37
N PRO A 170 -12.09 -20.53 -7.56
CA PRO A 170 -12.87 -19.33 -7.81
C PRO A 170 -11.96 -18.09 -7.80
N PRO A 171 -12.34 -17.02 -8.54
CA PRO A 171 -11.50 -15.82 -8.73
C PRO A 171 -11.01 -15.12 -7.46
N HIS A 172 -11.61 -15.38 -6.29
CA HIS A 172 -11.08 -14.83 -5.04
C HIS A 172 -9.70 -15.39 -4.69
N VAL A 173 -9.41 -16.65 -4.99
CA VAL A 173 -8.18 -17.30 -4.52
C VAL A 173 -6.95 -16.83 -5.30
N PHE A 174 -7.05 -16.75 -6.63
CA PHE A 174 -5.89 -16.46 -7.47
C PHE A 174 -5.68 -14.96 -7.76
N MET A 175 -6.70 -14.11 -7.58
CA MET A 175 -6.62 -12.70 -7.98
C MET A 175 -5.56 -11.91 -7.19
N PRO A 176 -5.42 -12.06 -5.86
CA PRO A 176 -4.34 -11.40 -5.14
C PRO A 176 -2.95 -11.85 -5.60
N GLU A 177 -2.78 -13.14 -5.90
CA GLU A 177 -1.54 -13.69 -6.44
C GLU A 177 -1.23 -13.12 -7.83
N LEU A 178 -2.23 -13.02 -8.71
CA LEU A 178 -2.09 -12.42 -10.03
C LEU A 178 -1.66 -10.95 -9.92
N LEU A 179 -2.33 -10.17 -9.06
CA LEU A 179 -1.98 -8.77 -8.82
C LEU A 179 -0.56 -8.64 -8.27
N ASN A 180 -0.15 -9.51 -7.33
CA ASN A 180 1.20 -9.48 -6.77
C ASN A 180 2.26 -9.76 -7.83
N ASN A 181 2.02 -10.75 -8.68
CA ASN A 181 2.93 -11.07 -9.78
C ASN A 181 3.00 -9.94 -10.82
N ILE A 182 1.92 -9.21 -11.11
CA ILE A 182 1.95 -8.06 -12.02
C ILE A 182 2.71 -6.88 -11.42
N VAL A 183 2.49 -6.59 -10.12
CA VAL A 183 3.22 -5.53 -9.40
C VAL A 183 4.72 -5.86 -9.35
N GLY A 184 5.06 -7.10 -9.02
CA GLY A 184 6.44 -7.60 -9.02
C GLY A 184 7.08 -7.55 -10.42
N LEU A 185 6.32 -7.91 -11.46
CA LEU A 185 6.78 -7.82 -12.85
C LEU A 185 7.12 -6.38 -13.24
N GLN A 186 6.24 -5.43 -12.93
CA GLN A 186 6.47 -4.01 -13.22
C GLN A 186 7.77 -3.52 -12.56
N LYS A 187 7.92 -3.80 -11.27
CA LYS A 187 9.11 -3.44 -10.49
C LYS A 187 10.38 -4.08 -11.06
N ALA A 188 10.34 -5.38 -11.38
CA ALA A 188 11.47 -6.12 -11.94
C ALA A 188 11.90 -5.56 -13.31
N VAL A 189 10.94 -5.22 -14.17
CA VAL A 189 11.21 -4.59 -15.46
C VAL A 189 11.82 -3.21 -15.30
N GLU A 190 11.31 -2.39 -14.37
CA GLU A 190 11.85 -1.06 -14.08
C GLU A 190 13.30 -1.08 -13.61
N ILE A 191 13.68 -2.06 -12.78
CA ILE A 191 15.07 -2.20 -12.27
C ILE A 191 15.97 -3.03 -13.19
N GLY A 192 15.42 -3.65 -14.25
CA GLY A 192 16.16 -4.50 -15.18
C GLY A 192 16.54 -5.89 -14.64
N ASP A 193 15.78 -6.43 -13.68
CA ASP A 193 15.98 -7.79 -13.17
C ASP A 193 15.35 -8.81 -14.12
N VAL A 194 16.18 -9.38 -15.01
CA VAL A 194 15.76 -10.35 -16.02
C VAL A 194 15.24 -11.65 -15.41
N VAL A 195 15.82 -12.09 -14.28
CA VAL A 195 15.44 -13.36 -13.66
C VAL A 195 14.06 -13.23 -13.04
N GLU A 196 13.83 -12.16 -12.28
CA GLU A 196 12.54 -11.93 -11.65
C GLU A 196 11.46 -11.59 -12.68
N THR A 197 11.80 -10.83 -13.72
CA THR A 197 10.90 -10.58 -14.86
C THR A 197 10.41 -11.90 -15.48
N SER A 198 11.32 -12.84 -15.73
CA SER A 198 10.96 -14.13 -16.35
C SER A 198 10.06 -14.98 -15.45
N LYS A 199 10.32 -15.01 -14.14
CA LYS A 199 9.47 -15.74 -13.18
C LYS A 199 8.08 -15.12 -13.09
N SER A 200 8.00 -13.81 -12.87
CA SER A 200 6.71 -13.11 -12.76
C SER A 200 5.92 -13.22 -14.04
N MET A 201 6.54 -13.08 -15.22
CA MET A 201 5.87 -13.28 -16.51
C MET A 201 5.28 -14.70 -16.65
N THR A 202 6.01 -15.73 -16.21
CA THR A 202 5.52 -17.12 -16.24
C THR A 202 4.30 -17.29 -15.33
N ALA A 203 4.37 -16.75 -14.11
CA ALA A 203 3.26 -16.80 -13.15
C ALA A 203 2.03 -16.03 -13.66
N VAL A 204 2.21 -14.81 -14.17
CA VAL A 204 1.12 -14.00 -14.74
C VAL A 204 0.46 -14.75 -15.90
N ASN A 205 1.23 -15.31 -16.84
CA ASN A 205 0.67 -16.09 -17.96
C ASN A 205 -0.18 -17.28 -17.47
N SER A 206 0.29 -18.00 -16.45
CA SER A 206 -0.45 -19.14 -15.89
C SER A 206 -1.74 -18.74 -15.19
N LEU A 207 -1.79 -17.54 -14.61
CA LEU A 207 -2.97 -17.05 -13.88
C LEU A 207 -3.93 -16.29 -14.78
N MET A 208 -3.44 -15.62 -15.81
CA MET A 208 -4.25 -14.83 -16.75
C MET A 208 -5.24 -15.72 -17.52
N SER A 209 -4.90 -16.98 -17.78
CA SER A 209 -5.84 -17.94 -18.38
C SER A 209 -7.08 -18.22 -17.54
N LYS A 210 -7.07 -17.87 -16.25
CA LYS A 210 -8.22 -17.98 -15.33
C LYS A 210 -9.09 -16.72 -15.35
N VAL A 211 -8.69 -15.65 -16.03
CA VAL A 211 -9.44 -14.39 -16.15
C VAL A 211 -10.30 -14.40 -17.40
N ASP A 212 -11.61 -14.56 -17.22
CA ASP A 212 -12.60 -14.54 -18.30
C ASP A 212 -13.02 -13.10 -18.65
N SER A 213 -12.07 -12.32 -19.20
CA SER A 213 -12.31 -10.96 -19.68
C SER A 213 -11.45 -10.65 -20.90
N THR A 214 -12.09 -10.43 -22.05
CA THR A 214 -11.39 -10.05 -23.28
C THR A 214 -10.59 -8.76 -23.10
N GLU A 215 -11.16 -7.75 -22.45
CA GLU A 215 -10.51 -6.46 -22.22
C GLU A 215 -9.21 -6.59 -21.41
N ILE A 216 -9.23 -7.41 -20.36
CA ILE A 216 -8.04 -7.65 -19.52
C ILE A 216 -6.98 -8.45 -20.29
N ASN A 217 -7.41 -9.46 -21.05
CA ASN A 217 -6.53 -10.27 -21.88
C ASN A 217 -5.87 -9.43 -22.98
N ASP A 218 -6.59 -8.47 -23.56
CA ASP A 218 -6.04 -7.55 -24.57
C ASP A 218 -4.95 -6.65 -23.97
N LEU A 219 -5.16 -6.09 -22.77
CA LEU A 219 -4.15 -5.32 -22.05
C LEU A 219 -2.91 -6.16 -21.71
N TRP A 220 -3.10 -7.41 -21.28
CA TRP A 220 -1.99 -8.32 -21.05
C TRP A 220 -1.20 -8.62 -22.33
N ASN A 221 -1.91 -8.90 -23.43
CA ASN A 221 -1.27 -9.15 -24.73
C ASN A 221 -0.53 -7.92 -25.24
N GLU A 222 -1.06 -6.72 -25.03
CA GLU A 222 -0.37 -5.47 -25.34
C GLU A 222 0.93 -5.33 -24.54
N LEU A 223 0.93 -5.66 -23.23
CA LEU A 223 2.15 -5.68 -22.40
C LEU A 223 3.19 -6.64 -22.96
N VAL A 224 2.77 -7.85 -23.33
CA VAL A 224 3.67 -8.86 -23.88
C VAL A 224 4.23 -8.41 -25.24
N ASN A 225 3.39 -7.86 -26.12
CA ASN A 225 3.79 -7.40 -27.45
C ASN A 225 4.73 -6.20 -27.44
N CYS A 226 4.72 -5.40 -26.37
CA CYS A 226 5.60 -4.26 -26.19
C CYS A 226 6.91 -4.60 -25.44
N ASP A 227 7.27 -5.88 -25.36
CA ASP A 227 8.38 -6.41 -24.56
C ASP A 227 8.34 -5.89 -23.11
N LEU A 228 7.13 -5.82 -22.53
CA LEU A 228 6.87 -5.41 -21.15
C LEU A 228 7.23 -3.95 -20.82
N LYS A 229 7.55 -3.11 -21.81
CA LYS A 229 8.03 -1.72 -21.62
C LYS A 229 6.97 -0.63 -21.77
N CYS A 230 5.74 -0.99 -22.15
CA CYS A 230 4.66 -0.02 -22.33
C CYS A 230 4.03 0.39 -20.99
N PRO A 231 3.51 1.62 -20.88
CA PRO A 231 3.04 2.19 -19.62
C PRO A 231 1.59 1.78 -19.28
N ILE A 232 1.24 0.51 -19.43
CA ILE A 232 -0.15 0.02 -19.26
C ILE A 232 -0.32 -0.92 -18.05
N TYR A 233 0.74 -1.14 -17.25
CA TYR A 233 0.67 -1.94 -16.02
C TYR A 233 -0.41 -1.46 -15.07
N ASP A 234 -0.43 -0.15 -14.80
CA ASP A 234 -1.38 0.41 -13.84
C ASP A 234 -2.82 0.31 -14.37
N GLU A 235 -3.03 0.40 -15.69
CA GLU A 235 -4.34 0.18 -16.31
C GLU A 235 -4.78 -1.28 -16.18
N LEU A 236 -3.87 -2.23 -16.43
CA LEU A 236 -4.13 -3.66 -16.23
C LEU A 236 -4.50 -3.96 -14.77
N ILE A 237 -3.74 -3.43 -13.80
CA ILE A 237 -4.02 -3.60 -12.37
C ILE A 237 -5.39 -3.01 -12.01
N LEU A 238 -5.72 -1.82 -12.50
CA LEU A 238 -7.03 -1.20 -12.29
C LEU A 238 -8.15 -2.09 -12.82
N LYS A 239 -8.03 -2.59 -14.06
CA LYS A 239 -9.06 -3.42 -14.70
C LYS A 239 -9.25 -4.76 -14.00
N LEU A 240 -8.17 -5.42 -13.59
CA LEU A 240 -8.24 -6.65 -12.79
C LEU A 240 -8.95 -6.43 -11.46
N THR A 241 -8.64 -5.32 -10.80
CA THR A 241 -9.25 -4.98 -9.51
C THR A 241 -10.73 -4.63 -9.65
N GLU A 242 -11.11 -3.87 -10.69
CA GLU A 242 -12.51 -3.56 -11.00
C GLU A 242 -13.30 -4.81 -11.39
N PHE A 243 -12.75 -5.65 -12.25
CA PHE A 243 -13.33 -6.95 -12.62
C PHE A 243 -13.63 -7.79 -11.38
N LYS A 244 -12.69 -7.83 -10.45
CA LYS A 244 -12.86 -8.59 -9.21
C LYS A 244 -13.94 -8.00 -8.30
N ILE A 245 -13.98 -6.67 -8.10
CA ILE A 245 -15.05 -6.02 -7.33
C ILE A 245 -16.42 -6.33 -7.92
N ASN A 246 -16.58 -6.20 -9.24
CA ASN A 246 -17.84 -6.48 -9.91
C ASN A 246 -18.29 -7.94 -9.76
N SER A 247 -17.34 -8.88 -9.65
CA SER A 247 -17.65 -10.29 -9.41
C SER A 247 -18.09 -10.61 -7.97
N LEU A 248 -17.88 -9.70 -7.02
CA LEU A 248 -18.31 -9.84 -5.62
C LEU A 248 -19.75 -9.34 -5.38
N ASP A 249 -20.28 -8.53 -6.30
CA ASP A 249 -21.64 -7.96 -6.23
C ASP A 249 -22.73 -8.90 -6.80
N VAL A 250 -22.34 -10.06 -7.35
CA VAL A 250 -23.21 -11.07 -7.98
C VAL A 250 -23.40 -12.28 -7.06
#